data_AF-T0ZNY2-F1
#
_entry.id   AF-T0ZNY2-F1
#
_cell.length_a   1.000
_cell.length_b   1.000
_cell.length_c   1.000
_cell.angle_alpha   90.00
_cell.angle_beta   90.00
_cell.angle_gamma   90.00
#
_symmetry.space_group_name_H-M   'P 1'
#
loop_
_entity.id
_entity.type
_entity.pdbx_description
1 polymer ?
#
loop_
_entity_poly.entity_id
_entity_poly.type
_entity_poly.pdbx_seq_one_letter_code
_entity_poly.pdbx_strand_id
1 'polypeptide(L)'
;SGVTHETFQAALMALCRPAPGGFDNPGLELQHRLTQEWRRGSREPAAAYYDITKQPYYGTECPYAALGHDGEGNLSNVVGFGLVISRDHHHPVLCRPLLGSKNDTLSVRDTVNQLRDFGFERLTLVMDRGMVSEENLKV
;
A
#
# COMPACT_ATOMS: atom_id res chain seq x y z
N SER A 1 -22.00 3.73 23.36
CA SER A 1 -22.56 2.96 22.24
C SER A 1 -21.45 2.07 21.69
N GLY A 2 -21.67 0.76 21.60
CA GLY A 2 -20.68 -0.19 21.08
C GLY A 2 -20.69 -0.23 19.55
N VAL A 3 -19.55 -0.64 18.96
CA VAL A 3 -19.48 -0.97 17.52
C VAL A 3 -20.19 -2.30 17.31
N THR A 4 -21.25 -2.29 16.51
CA THR A 4 -21.95 -3.49 16.05
C THR A 4 -21.31 -4.03 14.78
N HIS A 5 -21.57 -5.30 14.44
CA HIS A 5 -21.11 -5.92 13.20
C HIS A 5 -21.56 -5.12 11.97
N GLU A 6 -22.83 -4.70 11.95
CA GLU A 6 -23.41 -3.93 10.84
C GLU A 6 -22.73 -2.58 10.70
N THR A 7 -22.51 -1.87 11.82
CA THR A 7 -21.81 -0.58 11.79
C THR A 7 -20.35 -0.70 11.35
N PHE A 8 -19.68 -1.80 11.71
CA PHE A 8 -18.30 -2.04 11.28
C PHE A 8 -18.23 -2.36 9.80
N GLN A 9 -19.10 -3.25 9.30
CA GLN A 9 -19.15 -3.59 7.88
C GLN A 9 -19.52 -2.37 7.02
N ALA A 10 -20.48 -1.55 7.46
CA ALA A 10 -20.82 -0.30 6.79
C ALA A 10 -19.62 0.66 6.72
N ALA A 11 -18.84 0.78 7.80
CA ALA A 11 -17.62 1.58 7.81
C ALA A 11 -16.56 1.03 6.83
N LEU A 12 -16.36 -0.29 6.76
CA LEU A 12 -15.44 -0.90 5.80
C LEU A 12 -15.86 -0.66 4.35
N MET A 13 -17.14 -0.84 4.03
CA MET A 13 -17.68 -0.57 2.69
C MET A 13 -17.60 0.91 2.30
N ALA A 14 -17.57 1.82 3.28
CA ALA A 14 -17.35 3.24 3.03
C ALA A 14 -15.88 3.55 2.67
N LEU A 15 -14.93 2.69 3.06
CA LEU A 15 -13.51 2.85 2.74
C LEU A 15 -13.13 2.23 1.40
N CYS A 16 -13.77 1.14 1.00
CA CYS A 16 -13.53 0.52 -0.31
C CYS A 16 -14.74 -0.29 -0.73
N ARG A 17 -15.15 -0.14 -1.99
CA ARG A 17 -16.28 -0.88 -2.55
C ARG A 17 -16.07 -1.21 -4.03
N PRO A 18 -16.64 -2.31 -4.52
CA PRO A 18 -16.63 -2.64 -5.94
C PRO A 18 -17.30 -1.55 -6.79
N ALA A 19 -16.73 -1.26 -7.96
CA ALA A 19 -17.29 -0.33 -8.95
C ALA A 19 -17.11 -0.90 -10.36
N PRO A 20 -17.89 -0.46 -11.37
CA PRO A 20 -17.67 -0.86 -12.76
C PRO A 20 -16.23 -0.57 -13.19
N GLY A 21 -15.49 -1.61 -13.59
CA GLY A 21 -14.09 -1.49 -13.99
C GLY A 21 -13.05 -1.50 -12.85
N GLY A 22 -13.44 -1.76 -11.60
CA GLY A 22 -12.49 -1.91 -10.49
C GLY A 22 -13.08 -1.65 -9.11
N PHE A 23 -12.45 -0.75 -8.36
CA PHE A 23 -12.86 -0.37 -7.00
C PHE A 23 -12.93 1.13 -6.88
N ASP A 24 -13.97 1.60 -6.20
CA ASP A 24 -13.99 2.92 -5.59
C ASP A 24 -13.28 2.81 -4.23
N ASN A 25 -12.18 3.54 -4.06
CA ASN A 25 -11.31 3.44 -2.87
C ASN A 25 -11.20 4.78 -2.12
N PRO A 26 -12.28 5.25 -1.45
CA PRO A 26 -12.23 6.44 -0.59
C PRO A 26 -11.22 6.33 0.55
N GLY A 27 -10.87 5.11 0.97
CA GLY A 27 -9.91 4.84 2.02
C GLY A 27 -8.51 5.32 1.67
N LEU A 28 -8.11 5.22 0.40
CA LEU A 28 -6.84 5.77 -0.07
C LEU A 28 -6.82 7.32 0.02
N GLU A 29 -7.92 7.97 -0.32
CA GLU A 29 -8.06 9.42 -0.19
C GLU A 29 -8.08 9.84 1.29
N LEU A 30 -8.77 9.08 2.14
CA LEU A 30 -8.73 9.30 3.59
C LEU A 30 -7.30 9.18 4.12
N GLN A 31 -6.57 8.14 3.72
CA GLN A 31 -5.17 7.93 4.09
C GLN A 31 -4.30 9.11 3.65
N HIS A 32 -4.46 9.58 2.41
CA HIS A 32 -3.74 10.75 1.91
C HIS A 32 -4.03 12.00 2.75
N ARG A 33 -5.30 12.28 3.07
CA ARG A 33 -5.69 13.42 3.92
C ARG A 33 -5.12 13.32 5.33
N LEU A 34 -5.15 12.14 5.95
CA LEU A 34 -4.55 11.92 7.27
C LEU A 34 -3.04 12.19 7.25
N THR A 35 -2.36 11.75 6.19
CA THR A 35 -0.95 12.02 5.99
C THR A 35 -0.67 13.50 5.78
N GLN A 36 -1.49 14.21 4.99
CA GLN A 36 -1.33 15.67 4.82
C GLN A 36 -1.49 16.43 6.13
N GLU A 37 -2.52 16.12 6.94
CA GLU A 37 -2.72 16.77 8.23
C GLU A 37 -1.57 16.47 9.19
N TRP A 38 -1.08 15.23 9.24
CA TRP A 38 0.09 14.89 10.05
C TRP A 38 1.35 15.64 9.59
N ARG A 39 1.59 15.73 8.28
CA ARG A 39 2.75 16.45 7.72
C ARG A 39 2.74 17.94 8.04
N ARG A 40 1.58 18.59 8.13
CA ARG A 40 1.50 20.02 8.53
C ARG A 40 2.04 20.27 9.94
N GLY A 41 1.91 19.31 10.85
CA GLY A 41 2.43 19.41 12.22
C GLY A 41 3.82 18.80 12.41
N SER A 42 4.25 17.92 11.51
CA SER A 42 5.53 17.21 11.61
C SER A 42 6.68 17.96 10.95
N ARG A 43 7.84 17.97 11.58
CA ARG A 43 9.11 18.46 11.00
C ARG A 43 9.99 17.33 10.47
N GLU A 44 9.47 16.11 10.41
CA GLU A 44 10.21 14.95 9.94
C GLU A 44 10.69 15.19 8.49
N PRO A 45 11.96 14.88 8.16
CA PRO A 45 12.40 14.84 6.78
C PRO A 45 11.56 13.87 5.93
N ALA A 46 11.55 14.06 4.61
CA ALA A 46 10.93 13.08 3.71
C ALA A 46 11.83 11.83 3.64
N ALA A 47 11.70 10.94 4.63
CA ALA A 47 12.33 9.64 4.65
C ALA A 47 11.30 8.59 5.04
N ALA A 48 11.29 7.45 4.36
CA ALA A 48 10.28 6.42 4.57
C ALA A 48 10.86 5.01 4.41
N TYR A 49 10.25 4.06 5.13
CA TYR A 49 10.43 2.63 4.89
C TYR A 49 9.34 2.15 3.95
N TYR A 50 9.71 1.35 2.96
CA TYR A 50 8.79 0.68 2.05
C TYR A 50 9.02 -0.82 2.08
N ASP A 51 7.94 -1.56 2.26
CA ASP A 51 7.94 -3.01 2.17
C ASP A 51 6.67 -3.53 1.49
N ILE A 52 6.75 -4.75 1.00
CA ILE A 52 5.67 -5.48 0.35
C ILE A 52 5.55 -6.82 1.03
N THR A 53 4.35 -7.12 1.49
CA THR A 53 4.02 -8.47 1.95
C THR A 53 3.01 -9.11 1.03
N LYS A 54 3.16 -10.40 0.77
CA LYS A 54 2.18 -11.22 0.04
C LYS A 54 1.60 -12.24 1.00
N GLN A 55 0.29 -12.37 0.99
CA GLN A 55 -0.44 -13.30 1.84
C GLN A 55 -1.22 -14.30 0.98
N PRO A 56 -1.15 -15.61 1.27
CA PRO A 56 -2.00 -16.59 0.62
C PRO A 56 -3.48 -16.22 0.73
N TYR A 57 -4.21 -16.43 -0.36
CA TYR A 57 -5.63 -16.15 -0.47
C TYR A 57 -6.37 -17.40 -0.92
N TYR A 58 -7.31 -17.85 -0.09
CA TYR A 58 -8.07 -19.09 -0.29
C TYR A 58 -9.53 -18.86 -0.70
N GLY A 59 -9.95 -17.60 -0.84
CA GLY A 59 -11.29 -17.27 -1.33
C GLY A 59 -11.37 -17.29 -2.85
N THR A 60 -12.53 -16.90 -3.38
CA THR A 60 -12.84 -16.95 -4.83
C THR A 60 -13.16 -15.60 -5.45
N GLU A 61 -13.31 -14.54 -4.64
CA GLU A 61 -13.92 -13.27 -5.09
C GLU A 61 -13.01 -12.04 -4.91
N CYS A 62 -11.73 -12.22 -4.59
CA CYS A 62 -10.77 -11.10 -4.51
C CYS A 62 -10.06 -10.88 -5.86
N PRO A 63 -10.29 -9.76 -6.55
CA PRO A 63 -9.65 -9.50 -7.84
C PRO A 63 -8.20 -9.03 -7.75
N TYR A 64 -7.68 -8.77 -6.55
CA TYR A 64 -6.24 -8.63 -6.32
C TYR A 64 -5.55 -9.98 -6.15
N ALA A 65 -6.31 -11.05 -5.93
CA ALA A 65 -5.76 -12.38 -5.79
C ALA A 65 -5.31 -12.89 -7.17
N ALA A 66 -4.05 -13.27 -7.26
CA ALA A 66 -3.47 -13.85 -8.46
C ALA A 66 -2.35 -14.81 -8.09
N LEU A 67 -1.98 -15.68 -9.03
CA LEU A 67 -0.87 -16.61 -8.85
C LEU A 67 0.44 -15.82 -8.65
N GLY A 68 1.14 -16.09 -7.54
CA GLY A 68 2.38 -15.44 -7.16
C GLY A 68 3.13 -16.24 -6.09
N HIS A 69 4.30 -15.76 -5.70
CA HIS A 69 5.07 -16.37 -4.62
C HIS A 69 4.60 -15.80 -3.27
N ASP A 70 4.26 -16.67 -2.32
CA ASP A 70 3.96 -16.27 -0.94
C ASP A 70 5.24 -15.99 -0.14
N GLY A 71 5.07 -15.62 1.15
CA GLY A 71 6.18 -15.31 2.05
C GLY A 71 7.15 -16.46 2.31
N GLU A 72 6.77 -17.71 1.98
CA GLU A 72 7.65 -18.88 2.05
C GLU A 72 8.31 -19.19 0.70
N GLY A 73 8.00 -18.43 -0.34
CA GLY A 73 8.47 -18.65 -1.70
C GLY A 73 7.68 -19.71 -2.47
N ASN A 74 6.57 -20.21 -1.94
CA ASN A 74 5.74 -21.18 -2.63
C ASN A 74 4.83 -20.47 -3.65
N LEU A 75 4.59 -21.12 -4.79
CA LEU A 75 3.67 -20.62 -5.80
C LEU A 75 2.23 -20.90 -5.38
N SER A 76 1.46 -19.86 -5.07
CA SER A 76 0.07 -19.95 -4.61
C SER A 76 -0.76 -18.75 -5.07
N ASN A 77 -2.07 -18.79 -4.89
CA ASN A 77 -2.89 -17.59 -5.06
C ASN A 77 -2.63 -16.65 -3.88
N VAL A 78 -2.16 -15.44 -4.16
CA VAL A 78 -1.77 -14.48 -3.13
C VAL A 78 -2.37 -13.11 -3.39
N VAL A 79 -2.50 -12.31 -2.34
CA VAL A 79 -2.77 -10.87 -2.41
C VAL A 79 -1.56 -10.14 -1.85
N GLY A 80 -1.06 -9.14 -2.59
CA GLY A 80 0.05 -8.31 -2.15
C GLY A 80 -0.44 -7.05 -1.41
N PHE A 81 0.39 -6.52 -0.52
CA PHE A 81 0.16 -5.28 0.18
C PHE A 81 1.45 -4.47 0.21
N GLY A 82 1.42 -3.27 -0.34
CA GLY A 82 2.51 -2.30 -0.21
C GLY A 82 2.26 -1.39 0.98
N LEU A 83 3.26 -1.22 1.84
CA LEU A 83 3.22 -0.37 3.02
C LEU A 83 4.37 0.62 3.01
N VAL A 84 4.05 1.91 3.15
CA VAL A 84 5.01 2.98 3.37
C VAL A 84 4.77 3.61 4.74
N ILE A 85 5.82 3.69 5.54
CA ILE A 85 5.78 4.36 6.84
C ILE A 85 6.86 5.45 6.92
N SER A 86 6.58 6.54 7.62
CA SER A 86 7.59 7.57 7.88
C SER A 86 8.72 6.99 8.75
N ARG A 87 9.95 7.46 8.57
CA ARG A 87 11.13 6.88 9.21
C ARG A 87 11.17 7.13 10.71
N ASP A 88 10.86 8.35 11.14
CA ASP A 88 11.12 8.77 12.52
C ASP A 88 9.89 8.54 13.41
N HIS A 89 8.68 8.91 12.94
CA HIS A 89 7.44 8.73 13.70
C HIS A 89 6.67 7.45 13.37
N HIS A 90 7.09 6.69 12.35
CA HIS A 90 6.38 5.50 11.88
C HIS A 90 4.92 5.79 11.48
N HIS A 91 4.65 7.00 10.99
CA HIS A 91 3.31 7.35 10.52
C HIS A 91 2.99 6.50 9.28
N PRO A 92 1.82 5.83 9.20
CA PRO A 92 1.43 5.08 8.02
C PRO A 92 1.13 6.07 6.90
N VAL A 93 2.03 6.19 5.92
CA VAL A 93 1.92 7.14 4.80
C VAL A 93 1.05 6.56 3.70
N LEU A 94 1.21 5.27 3.41
CA LEU A 94 0.47 4.59 2.34
C LEU A 94 0.30 3.12 2.70
N CYS A 95 -0.91 2.60 2.54
CA CYS A 95 -1.18 1.17 2.51
C CYS A 95 -2.08 0.90 1.30
N ARG A 96 -1.68 -0.02 0.43
CA ARG A 96 -2.48 -0.36 -0.77
C ARG A 96 -2.40 -1.85 -1.12
N PRO A 97 -3.49 -2.42 -1.64
CA PRO A 97 -3.42 -3.75 -2.23
C PRO A 97 -2.62 -3.72 -3.53
N LEU A 98 -1.92 -4.81 -3.80
CA LEU A 98 -1.19 -5.10 -5.03
C LEU A 98 -1.70 -6.43 -5.59
N LEU A 99 -1.76 -6.53 -6.91
CA LEU A 99 -2.09 -7.79 -7.58
C LEU A 99 -1.06 -8.85 -7.18
N GLY A 100 -1.51 -10.07 -6.84
CA GLY A 100 -0.63 -11.14 -6.38
C GLY A 100 0.52 -11.49 -7.34
N SER A 101 0.27 -11.38 -8.63
CA SER A 101 1.25 -11.62 -9.70
C SER A 101 2.21 -10.45 -9.93
N LYS A 102 2.04 -9.32 -9.23
CA LYS A 102 2.90 -8.15 -9.41
C LYS A 102 4.28 -8.40 -8.80
N ASN A 103 5.31 -8.22 -9.62
CA ASN A 103 6.70 -8.28 -9.15
C ASN A 103 7.01 -7.07 -8.29
N ASP A 104 7.77 -7.30 -7.22
CA ASP A 104 8.07 -6.29 -6.21
C ASP A 104 8.85 -5.12 -6.81
N THR A 105 9.75 -5.41 -7.75
CA THR A 105 10.48 -4.42 -8.55
C THR A 105 9.55 -3.45 -9.28
N LEU A 106 8.47 -3.94 -9.91
CA LEU A 106 7.53 -3.12 -10.68
C LEU A 106 6.68 -2.21 -9.79
N SER A 107 6.59 -2.51 -8.50
CA SER A 107 5.79 -1.72 -7.56
C SER A 107 6.51 -0.48 -7.04
N VAL A 108 7.84 -0.46 -7.05
CA VAL A 108 8.65 0.63 -6.47
C VAL A 108 8.39 1.93 -7.20
N ARG A 109 8.46 1.94 -8.54
CA ARG A 109 8.17 3.14 -9.33
C ARG A 109 6.78 3.69 -9.06
N ASP A 110 5.77 2.82 -9.05
CA ASP A 110 4.39 3.23 -8.76
C ASP A 110 4.25 3.83 -7.36
N THR A 111 4.92 3.23 -6.37
CA THR A 111 4.93 3.75 -5.00
C THR A 111 5.63 5.10 -4.93
N VAL A 112 6.78 5.29 -5.59
CA VAL A 112 7.46 6.59 -5.63
C VAL A 112 6.61 7.65 -6.31
N ASN A 113 5.96 7.34 -7.43
CA ASN A 113 5.05 8.27 -8.10
C ASN A 113 3.90 8.68 -7.19
N GLN A 114 3.29 7.72 -6.49
CA GLN A 114 2.20 8.01 -5.55
C GLN A 114 2.67 8.87 -4.37
N LEU A 115 3.88 8.65 -3.84
CA LEU A 115 4.46 9.50 -2.81
C LEU A 115 4.75 10.92 -3.32
N ARG A 116 5.17 11.07 -4.58
CA ARG A 116 5.31 12.40 -5.22
C ARG A 116 3.96 13.10 -5.35
N ASP A 117 2.91 12.38 -5.74
CA ASP A 117 1.54 12.91 -5.80
C ASP A 117 1.04 13.35 -4.40
N PHE A 118 1.52 12.68 -3.34
CA PHE A 118 1.25 13.06 -1.95
C PHE A 118 2.11 14.25 -1.46
N GLY A 119 2.95 14.83 -2.33
CA GLY A 119 3.78 16.00 -2.03
C GLY A 119 5.11 15.68 -1.35
N PHE A 120 5.58 14.43 -1.38
CA PHE A 120 6.92 14.10 -0.87
C PHE A 120 7.99 14.54 -1.87
N GLU A 121 8.74 15.58 -1.51
CA GLU A 121 9.91 16.05 -2.25
C GLU A 121 11.22 15.58 -1.60
N ARG A 122 12.25 15.31 -2.41
CA ARG A 122 13.59 14.87 -1.95
C ARG A 122 13.50 13.67 -0.99
N LEU A 123 12.64 12.71 -1.35
CA LEU A 123 12.36 11.51 -0.57
C LEU A 123 13.57 10.56 -0.53
N THR A 124 13.97 10.15 0.68
CA THR A 124 14.81 8.97 0.88
C THR A 124 13.93 7.76 1.16
N LEU A 125 13.91 6.79 0.24
CA LEU A 125 13.16 5.55 0.40
C LEU A 125 14.10 4.41 0.79
N VAL A 126 13.84 3.80 1.94
CA VAL A 126 14.55 2.61 2.41
C VAL A 126 13.67 1.39 2.14
N MET A 127 14.20 0.42 1.40
CA MET A 127 13.49 -0.80 1.00
C MET A 127 14.44 -2.00 1.03
N ASP A 128 13.88 -3.20 0.97
CA ASP A 128 14.68 -4.42 0.93
C ASP A 128 15.49 -4.52 -0.38
N ARG A 129 16.67 -5.15 -0.30
CA ARG A 129 17.58 -5.39 -1.42
C ARG A 129 16.92 -6.19 -2.54
N GLY A 130 16.00 -7.11 -2.20
CA GLY A 130 15.25 -7.88 -3.19
C GLY A 130 14.41 -7.01 -4.13
N MET A 131 14.11 -5.76 -3.75
CA MET A 131 13.35 -4.81 -4.56
C MET A 131 14.24 -3.92 -5.45
N VAL A 132 15.57 -4.02 -5.32
CA VAL A 132 16.52 -3.21 -6.09
C VAL A 132 16.71 -3.81 -7.49
N SER A 133 16.53 -2.98 -8.51
CA SER A 133 16.87 -3.29 -9.91
C SER A 133 17.49 -2.06 -10.58
N GLU A 134 18.19 -2.25 -11.70
CA GLU A 134 18.69 -1.12 -12.50
C GLU A 134 17.59 -0.14 -12.90
N GLU A 135 16.36 -0.62 -13.08
CA GLU A 135 15.22 0.22 -13.40
C GLU A 135 14.77 1.08 -12.22
N ASN A 136 14.79 0.52 -11.01
CA ASN A 136 14.39 1.21 -9.78
C ASN A 136 15.40 2.26 -9.32
N LEU A 137 16.68 2.10 -9.68
CA LEU A 137 17.73 3.08 -9.38
C LEU A 137 17.63 4.35 -10.24
N LYS A 138 16.80 4.36 -11.28
CA LYS A 138 16.59 5.50 -12.19
C LYS A 138 15.38 6.36 -11.81
N VAL A 139 14.64 5.99 -10.76
CA VAL A 139 13.36 6.62 -10.36
C VAL A 139 13.59 7.93 -9.61
#